data_AF-A0A5C5WI07-F1
#
_entry.id   AF-A0A5C5WI07-F1
#
_cell.length_a   1.000
_cell.length_b   1.000
_cell.length_c   1.000
_cell.angle_alpha   90.00
_cell.angle_beta   90.00
_cell.angle_gamma   90.00
#
_symmetry.space_group_name_H-M   'P 1'
#
loop_
_entity.id
_entity.type
_entity.pdbx_description
1 polymer ?
#
loop_
_entity_poly.entity_id
_entity_poly.type
_entity_poly.pdbx_seq_one_letter_code
_entity_poly.pdbx_strand_id
1 'polypeptide(L)'
;MLLSRPRATRIRQGTAVTELAVCLPVLVIIMLATIEACTMMHVQQRLKTTAFEGARVGIVPGSKQVNVEYQCELLLDGHKVHQYSVAMDPADPSTLNQGDWFTVTVEAPCGPNSLVGGWLYADKVLSRSVALRAE
;
A
#
# COMPACT_ATOMS: atom_id res chain seq x y z
N MET A 1 24.19 -67.31 16.76
CA MET A 1 23.04 -67.17 15.85
C MET A 1 22.86 -65.68 15.59
N LEU A 2 23.19 -65.27 14.36
CA LEU A 2 23.17 -63.89 13.86
C LEU A 2 21.73 -63.43 13.64
N LEU A 3 21.43 -62.16 13.90
CA LEU A 3 20.76 -61.26 12.94
C LEU A 3 20.56 -59.88 13.58
N SER A 4 21.37 -58.91 13.16
CA SER A 4 21.13 -57.49 13.37
C SER A 4 21.14 -56.81 11.99
N ARG A 5 20.06 -56.10 11.65
CA ARG A 5 20.09 -54.91 10.77
C ARG A 5 18.70 -54.25 10.63
N PRO A 6 18.48 -53.04 11.18
CA PRO A 6 17.44 -52.15 10.70
C PRO A 6 18.02 -51.23 9.61
N ARG A 7 17.59 -51.39 8.36
CA ARG A 7 17.92 -50.45 7.27
C ARG A 7 16.63 -50.08 6.53
N ALA A 8 15.83 -49.18 7.11
CA ALA A 8 14.60 -48.69 6.47
C ALA A 8 14.30 -47.18 6.70
N THR A 9 15.22 -46.41 7.28
CA THR A 9 14.99 -44.98 7.58
C THR A 9 15.58 -44.02 6.55
N ARG A 10 16.62 -44.42 5.81
CA ARG A 10 17.38 -43.53 4.92
C ARG A 10 16.71 -43.25 3.55
N ILE A 11 15.81 -44.12 3.08
CA ILE A 11 15.15 -43.98 1.75
C ILE A 11 14.03 -42.93 1.78
N ARG A 12 13.27 -42.83 2.88
CA ARG A 12 12.15 -41.88 3.03
C ARG A 12 12.59 -40.42 3.13
N GLN A 13 13.85 -40.18 3.50
CA GLN A 13 14.40 -38.83 3.62
C GLN A 13 14.69 -38.22 2.23
N GLY A 14 15.12 -39.03 1.26
CA GLY A 14 15.40 -38.54 -0.10
C GLY A 14 14.14 -38.05 -0.82
N THR A 15 13.03 -38.78 -0.68
CA THR A 15 11.73 -38.41 -1.28
C THR A 15 11.16 -37.13 -0.69
N ALA A 16 11.29 -36.94 0.64
CA ALA A 16 10.83 -35.73 1.32
C ALA A 16 11.65 -34.50 0.89
N VAL A 17 12.96 -34.66 0.68
CA VAL A 17 13.82 -33.59 0.17
C VAL A 17 13.44 -33.21 -1.26
N THR A 18 13.14 -34.18 -2.13
CA THR A 18 12.72 -33.89 -3.51
C THR A 18 11.36 -33.21 -3.57
N GLU A 19 10.41 -33.59 -2.72
CA GLU A 19 9.10 -32.94 -2.63
C GLU A 19 9.24 -31.49 -2.17
N LEU A 20 10.00 -31.26 -1.09
CA LEU A 20 10.29 -29.90 -0.61
C LEU A 20 11.01 -29.07 -1.69
N ALA A 21 11.97 -29.63 -2.41
CA ALA A 21 12.70 -28.92 -3.45
C ALA A 21 11.81 -28.42 -4.60
N VAL A 22 10.72 -29.14 -4.91
CA VAL A 22 9.76 -28.76 -5.94
C VAL A 22 8.68 -27.82 -5.40
N CYS A 23 8.18 -28.07 -4.18
CA CYS A 23 7.11 -27.27 -3.60
C CYS A 23 7.60 -25.92 -3.07
N LEU A 24 8.81 -25.85 -2.51
CA LEU A 24 9.33 -24.64 -1.87
C LEU A 24 9.40 -23.43 -2.81
N PRO A 25 9.91 -23.52 -4.05
CA PRO A 25 9.91 -22.37 -4.97
C PRO A 25 8.52 -21.80 -5.22
N VAL A 26 7.51 -22.67 -5.40
CA VAL A 26 6.12 -22.23 -5.64
C VAL A 26 5.55 -21.52 -4.41
N LEU A 27 5.75 -22.10 -3.22
CA LEU A 27 5.28 -21.49 -1.97
C LEU A 27 5.96 -20.15 -1.69
N VAL A 28 7.26 -20.04 -1.97
CA VAL A 28 8.01 -18.78 -1.81
C VAL A 28 7.49 -17.72 -2.77
N ILE A 29 7.24 -18.05 -4.04
CA ILE A 29 6.66 -17.08 -4.99
C ILE A 29 5.29 -16.60 -4.53
N ILE A 30 4.42 -17.51 -4.10
CA ILE A 30 3.08 -17.14 -3.60
C ILE A 30 3.20 -16.26 -2.35
N MET A 31 4.11 -16.60 -1.42
CA MET A 31 4.36 -15.80 -0.21
C MET A 31 4.87 -14.40 -0.55
N LEU A 32 5.80 -14.25 -1.50
CA LEU A 32 6.29 -12.94 -1.91
C LEU A 32 5.19 -12.14 -2.62
N ALA A 33 4.36 -12.80 -3.44
CA ALA A 33 3.23 -12.17 -4.10
C ALA A 33 2.17 -11.66 -3.09
N THR A 34 1.88 -12.45 -2.04
CA THR A 34 0.93 -12.02 -1.00
C THR A 34 1.48 -10.87 -0.17
N ILE A 35 2.76 -10.90 0.20
CA ILE A 35 3.43 -9.79 0.90
C ILE A 35 3.34 -8.50 0.07
N GLU A 36 3.61 -8.58 -1.23
CA GLU A 36 3.52 -7.43 -2.12
C GLU A 36 2.08 -6.90 -2.23
N ALA A 37 1.10 -7.78 -2.42
CA ALA A 37 -0.30 -7.40 -2.50
C ALA A 37 -0.78 -6.71 -1.21
N CYS A 38 -0.43 -7.24 -0.04
CA CYS A 38 -0.75 -6.63 1.24
C CYS A 38 -0.07 -5.27 1.41
N THR A 39 1.17 -5.11 0.94
CA THR A 39 1.89 -3.82 0.94
C THR A 39 1.13 -2.77 0.13
N MET A 40 0.69 -3.14 -1.08
CA MET A 40 -0.08 -2.21 -1.93
C MET A 40 -1.46 -1.88 -1.35
N MET A 41 -2.13 -2.84 -0.71
CA MET A 41 -3.36 -2.56 0.03
C MET A 41 -3.14 -1.56 1.16
N HIS A 42 -2.03 -1.70 1.91
CA HIS A 42 -1.70 -0.77 2.98
C HIS A 42 -1.43 0.64 2.43
N VAL A 43 -0.71 0.76 1.31
CA VAL A 43 -0.50 2.06 0.63
C VAL A 43 -1.85 2.68 0.23
N GLN A 44 -2.76 1.92 -0.38
CA GLN A 44 -4.09 2.43 -0.74
C GLN A 44 -4.86 2.98 0.47
N GLN A 45 -4.78 2.33 1.63
CA GLN A 45 -5.46 2.84 2.83
C GLN A 45 -4.80 4.11 3.36
N ARG A 46 -3.48 4.19 3.37
CA ARG A 46 -2.76 5.43 3.72
C ARG A 46 -3.19 6.58 2.81
N LEU A 47 -3.26 6.37 1.50
CA LEU A 47 -3.72 7.39 0.53
C LEU A 47 -5.16 7.80 0.81
N LYS A 48 -6.07 6.84 1.08
CA LYS A 48 -7.47 7.13 1.37
C LYS A 48 -7.65 7.93 2.67
N THR A 49 -6.96 7.54 3.73
CA THR A 49 -6.98 8.28 5.02
C THR A 49 -6.41 9.68 4.85
N THR A 50 -5.30 9.83 4.11
CA THR A 50 -4.69 11.14 3.84
C THR A 50 -5.65 12.04 3.05
N ALA A 51 -6.28 11.52 1.99
CA ALA A 51 -7.27 12.26 1.22
C ALA A 51 -8.44 12.72 2.09
N PHE A 52 -8.89 11.89 3.03
CA PHE A 52 -9.95 12.25 3.98
C PHE A 52 -9.53 13.37 4.93
N GLU A 53 -8.36 13.27 5.56
CA GLU A 53 -7.87 14.31 6.47
C GLU A 53 -7.56 15.62 5.73
N GLY A 54 -7.01 15.55 4.51
CA GLY A 54 -6.82 16.71 3.65
C GLY A 54 -8.15 17.39 3.31
N ALA A 55 -9.15 16.61 2.90
CA ALA A 55 -10.49 17.14 2.61
C ALA A 55 -11.13 17.76 3.85
N ARG A 56 -10.98 17.12 5.02
CA ARG A 56 -11.50 17.59 6.30
C ARG A 56 -10.88 18.92 6.71
N VAL A 57 -9.60 19.11 6.47
CA VAL A 57 -8.91 20.38 6.73
C VAL A 57 -9.39 21.44 5.74
N GLY A 58 -9.56 21.09 4.47
CA GLY A 58 -9.96 22.03 3.42
C GLY A 58 -11.38 22.57 3.55
N ILE A 59 -12.32 21.79 4.10
CA ILE A 59 -13.72 22.24 4.31
C ILE A 59 -13.88 23.25 5.46
N VAL A 60 -12.85 23.45 6.30
CA VAL A 60 -12.93 24.40 7.41
C VAL A 60 -12.90 25.84 6.87
N PRO A 61 -13.81 26.73 7.31
CA PRO A 61 -13.81 28.12 6.88
C PRO A 61 -12.46 28.81 7.12
N GLY A 62 -11.93 29.45 6.09
CA GLY A 62 -10.65 30.15 6.13
C GLY A 62 -9.42 29.26 5.90
N SER A 63 -9.61 27.96 5.65
CA SER A 63 -8.53 27.08 5.19
C SER A 63 -7.98 27.53 3.84
N LYS A 64 -6.68 27.38 3.67
CA LYS A 64 -5.95 27.66 2.43
C LYS A 64 -5.32 26.38 1.89
N GLN A 65 -4.94 26.42 0.63
CA GLN A 65 -4.21 25.34 -0.04
C GLN A 65 -3.04 24.80 0.81
N VAL A 66 -2.21 25.69 1.38
CA VAL A 66 -1.05 25.32 2.21
C VAL A 66 -1.42 24.51 3.46
N ASN A 67 -2.61 24.74 4.03
CA ASN A 67 -3.06 23.97 5.20
C ASN A 67 -3.34 22.52 4.81
N VAL A 68 -3.96 22.31 3.66
CA VAL A 68 -4.29 20.97 3.15
C VAL A 68 -3.02 20.23 2.73
N GLU A 69 -2.14 20.90 1.97
CA GLU A 69 -0.85 20.34 1.55
C GLU A 69 -0.01 19.91 2.75
N TYR A 70 0.17 20.79 3.73
CA TYR A 70 0.95 20.48 4.94
C TYR A 70 0.39 19.26 5.69
N GLN A 71 -0.93 19.16 5.81
CA GLN A 71 -1.56 18.02 6.50
C GLN A 71 -1.40 16.71 5.72
N CYS A 72 -1.52 16.76 4.39
CA CYS A 72 -1.29 15.60 3.55
C CYS A 72 0.18 15.15 3.58
N GLU A 73 1.13 16.08 3.46
CA GLU A 73 2.57 15.80 3.51
C GLU A 73 2.97 15.20 4.87
N LEU A 74 2.50 15.79 5.97
CA LEU A 74 2.77 15.29 7.32
C LEU A 74 2.36 13.81 7.48
N LEU A 75 1.19 13.44 6.96
CA LEU A 75 0.69 12.06 7.03
C LEU A 75 1.43 11.12 6.08
N LEU A 76 1.69 11.54 4.85
CA LEU A 76 2.35 10.70 3.84
C LEU A 76 3.81 10.44 4.19
N ASP A 77 4.53 11.46 4.65
CA ASP A 77 5.90 11.34 5.14
C ASP A 77 5.97 10.52 6.44
N GLY A 78 5.05 10.76 7.38
CA GLY A 78 4.94 9.97 8.60
C GLY A 78 4.69 8.48 8.31
N HIS A 79 3.95 8.19 7.23
CA HIS A 79 3.70 6.84 6.76
C HIS A 79 4.76 6.31 5.78
N LYS A 80 5.80 7.07 5.45
CA LYS A 80 6.86 6.71 4.48
C LYS A 80 6.29 6.29 3.12
N VAL A 81 5.32 7.05 2.61
CA VAL A 81 4.86 6.92 1.23
C VAL A 81 5.80 7.73 0.35
N HIS A 82 6.29 7.14 -0.74
CA HIS A 82 7.29 7.75 -1.62
C HIS A 82 6.68 8.22 -2.94
N GLN A 83 7.19 9.35 -3.45
CA GLN A 83 6.82 9.94 -4.75
C GLN A 83 5.31 10.16 -4.93
N TYR A 84 4.65 10.71 -3.92
CA TYR A 84 3.22 11.00 -3.96
C TYR A 84 2.90 12.35 -4.62
N SER A 85 1.64 12.51 -5.03
CA SER A 85 1.05 13.78 -5.45
C SER A 85 -0.28 14.00 -4.74
N VAL A 86 -0.61 15.27 -4.49
CA VAL A 86 -1.87 15.69 -3.89
C VAL A 86 -2.51 16.70 -4.83
N ALA A 87 -3.76 16.47 -5.20
CA ALA A 87 -4.58 17.36 -6.00
C ALA A 87 -5.85 17.72 -5.23
N MET A 88 -6.30 18.96 -5.39
CA MET A 88 -7.48 19.53 -4.75
C MET A 88 -8.45 20.03 -5.82
N ASP A 89 -9.74 19.83 -5.60
CA ASP A 89 -10.81 20.34 -6.44
C ASP A 89 -11.98 20.86 -5.58
N PRO A 90 -12.25 22.18 -5.54
CA PRO A 90 -11.48 23.26 -6.17
C PRO A 90 -10.02 23.35 -5.68
N ALA A 91 -9.12 23.89 -6.51
CA ALA A 91 -7.68 23.94 -6.20
C ALA A 91 -7.33 24.77 -4.96
N ASP A 92 -8.13 25.81 -4.67
CA ASP A 92 -8.01 26.60 -3.45
C ASP A 92 -9.28 26.43 -2.59
N PRO A 93 -9.18 25.85 -1.38
CA PRO A 93 -10.31 25.72 -0.47
C PRO A 93 -10.90 27.08 -0.04
N SER A 94 -10.16 28.18 -0.15
CA SER A 94 -10.67 29.51 0.23
C SER A 94 -11.86 29.99 -0.61
N THR A 95 -12.06 29.39 -1.80
CA THR A 95 -13.18 29.71 -2.70
C THR A 95 -14.46 28.95 -2.39
N LEU A 96 -14.43 28.01 -1.43
CA LEU A 96 -15.59 27.22 -1.05
C LEU A 96 -16.63 28.07 -0.31
N ASN A 97 -17.90 27.92 -0.69
CA ASN A 97 -19.02 28.39 0.10
C ASN A 97 -19.59 27.24 0.94
N GLN A 98 -20.32 27.59 1.99
CA GLN A 98 -21.06 26.62 2.80
C GLN A 98 -21.95 25.76 1.91
N GLY A 99 -21.81 24.44 2.01
CA GLY A 99 -22.56 23.46 1.21
C GLY A 99 -21.89 23.01 -0.09
N ASP A 100 -20.79 23.65 -0.52
CA ASP A 100 -20.02 23.23 -1.69
C ASP A 100 -19.26 21.91 -1.44
N TRP A 101 -18.92 21.20 -2.50
CA TRP A 101 -18.11 19.98 -2.40
C TRP A 101 -16.63 20.31 -2.58
N PHE A 102 -15.80 19.74 -1.70
CA PHE A 102 -14.35 19.80 -1.79
C PHE A 102 -13.79 18.39 -1.89
N THR A 103 -13.01 18.13 -2.92
CA THR A 103 -12.41 16.83 -3.22
C THR A 103 -10.90 16.90 -3.12
N VAL A 104 -10.31 15.97 -2.38
CA VAL A 104 -8.86 15.75 -2.36
C VAL A 104 -8.56 14.41 -2.98
N THR A 105 -7.62 14.40 -3.92
CA THR A 105 -7.10 13.20 -4.58
C THR A 105 -5.62 13.05 -4.27
N VAL A 106 -5.24 11.89 -3.78
CA VAL A 106 -3.84 11.56 -3.47
C VAL A 106 -3.42 10.37 -4.30
N GLU A 107 -2.26 10.48 -4.95
CA GLU A 107 -1.70 9.44 -5.78
C GLU A 107 -0.29 9.06 -5.34
N ALA A 108 0.09 7.80 -5.55
CA ALA A 108 1.47 7.35 -5.39
C ALA A 108 1.77 6.16 -6.32
N PRO A 109 2.95 6.12 -6.98
CA PRO A 109 3.39 4.98 -7.77
C PRO A 109 3.71 3.78 -6.90
N CYS A 110 3.39 2.58 -7.37
CA CYS A 110 3.66 1.33 -6.65
C CYS A 110 5.15 0.99 -6.60
N GLY A 111 5.92 1.27 -7.64
CA GLY A 111 7.34 0.89 -7.74
C GLY A 111 8.20 1.33 -6.54
N PRO A 112 8.27 2.64 -6.23
CA PRO A 112 9.01 3.17 -5.08
C PRO A 112 8.47 2.74 -3.72
N ASN A 113 7.21 2.29 -3.67
CA ASN A 113 6.51 1.86 -2.46
C ASN A 113 6.45 0.33 -2.32
N SER A 114 7.17 -0.39 -3.19
CA SER A 114 7.24 -1.85 -3.18
C SER A 114 8.19 -2.37 -2.11
N LEU A 115 7.86 -3.55 -1.55
CA LEU A 115 8.73 -4.24 -0.60
C LEU A 115 9.61 -5.30 -1.30
N VAL A 116 9.09 -5.98 -2.32
CA VAL A 116 9.79 -7.09 -3.00
C VAL A 116 10.23 -6.76 -4.43
N GLY A 117 10.48 -5.48 -4.71
CA GLY A 117 11.13 -5.03 -5.95
C GLY A 117 10.17 -4.77 -7.14
N GLY A 118 8.88 -4.65 -6.88
CA GLY A 118 7.89 -4.09 -7.80
C GLY A 118 7.48 -5.00 -8.95
N TRP A 119 7.95 -6.26 -9.02
CA TRP A 119 7.72 -7.16 -10.14
C TRP A 119 6.24 -7.39 -10.54
N LEU A 120 5.28 -7.21 -9.63
CA LEU A 120 3.84 -7.33 -9.91
C LEU A 120 3.15 -6.01 -10.27
N TYR A 121 3.61 -4.89 -9.70
CA TYR A 121 2.86 -3.63 -9.73
C TYR A 121 3.71 -2.42 -10.11
N ALA A 122 4.98 -2.56 -10.50
CA ALA A 122 5.94 -1.46 -10.67
C ALA A 122 5.39 -0.25 -11.44
N ASP A 123 4.73 -0.52 -12.58
CA ASP A 123 4.21 0.51 -13.48
C ASP A 123 2.80 1.00 -13.13
N LYS A 124 2.26 0.59 -11.98
CA LYS A 124 0.93 1.02 -11.51
C LYS A 124 1.05 2.23 -10.61
N VAL A 125 0.07 3.12 -10.73
CA VAL A 125 -0.13 4.26 -9.84
C VAL A 125 -1.42 4.01 -9.07
N LEU A 126 -1.34 4.14 -7.75
CA LEU A 126 -2.51 4.07 -6.87
C LEU A 126 -3.05 5.48 -6.71
N SER A 127 -4.35 5.66 -6.93
CA SER A 127 -5.05 6.94 -6.79
C SER A 127 -6.27 6.76 -5.89
N ARG A 128 -6.44 7.65 -4.91
CA ARG A 128 -7.59 7.65 -3.98
C ARG A 128 -8.10 9.06 -3.78
N SER A 129 -9.41 9.22 -3.92
CA SER A 129 -10.08 10.50 -3.71
C SER A 129 -11.13 10.42 -2.59
N VAL A 130 -11.36 11.55 -1.94
CA VAL A 130 -12.42 11.76 -0.96
C VAL A 130 -13.03 13.13 -1.20
N ALA A 131 -14.36 13.18 -1.24
CA ALA A 131 -15.12 14.43 -1.29
C ALA A 131 -15.86 14.63 0.02
N LEU A 132 -15.74 15.82 0.61
CA LEU A 132 -16.52 16.26 1.78
C LEU A 132 -17.26 17.55 1.43
N ARG A 133 -18.35 17.82 2.15
CA ARG A 133 -19.14 19.03 1.97
C ARG A 133 -18.66 20.11 2.94
N ALA A 134 -18.46 21.31 2.42
CA ALA A 134 -18.07 22.49 3.19
C ALA A 134 -19.14 22.85 4.23
N GLU A 135 -18.69 23.18 5.44
CA GLU A 135 -19.52 23.58 6.57
C GLU A 135 -19.80 25.08 6.61
#